data_AF-A0A937SLG6-F1
#
_entry.id   AF-A0A937SLG6-F1
#
_cell.length_a   1.000
_cell.length_b   1.000
_cell.length_c   1.000
_cell.angle_alpha   90.00
_cell.angle_beta   90.00
_cell.angle_gamma   90.00
#
_symmetry.space_group_name_H-M   'P 1'
#
loop_
_entity.id
_entity.type
_entity.pdbx_description
1 polymer ?
#
loop_
_entity_poly.entity_id
_entity_poly.type
_entity_poly.pdbx_seq_one_letter_code
_entity_poly.pdbx_strand_id
1 'polypeptide(L)'
;MQIKIRPLQQSKRQLLIDQLMFDQEIIAMIEEQALRDNIPRNVLQQKVKNYAREIVPSFNAYIYYQMFYWLAKKVSRFIYRVRVAAAEPEKLLAVDPDATVVFVMNHRSNMDYVLISYLAAERVTLSYAVGEWARIFP
;
A
#
# COMPACT_ATOMS: atom_id res chain seq x y z
N MET A 1 17.92 8.18 -11.60
CA MET A 1 17.86 7.74 -10.19
C MET A 1 16.79 6.67 -10.08
N GLN A 2 17.15 5.40 -9.83
CA GLN A 2 16.19 4.33 -9.57
C GLN A 2 16.57 3.71 -8.23
N ILE A 3 15.86 4.13 -7.18
CA ILE A 3 15.70 3.26 -6.01
C ILE A 3 14.94 2.06 -6.57
N LYS A 4 15.48 0.83 -6.43
CA LYS A 4 14.79 -0.39 -6.85
C LYS A 4 13.62 -0.63 -5.90
N ILE A 5 12.57 0.16 -6.05
CA ILE A 5 11.26 -0.13 -5.48
C ILE A 5 10.81 -1.40 -6.21
N ARG A 6 10.50 -2.46 -5.47
CA ARG A 6 9.80 -3.61 -6.08
C ARG A 6 8.55 -3.02 -6.73
N PRO A 7 8.38 -3.14 -8.06
CA PRO A 7 7.17 -2.62 -8.69
C PRO A 7 6.00 -3.24 -7.94
N LEU A 8 5.00 -2.42 -7.58
CA LEU A 8 3.71 -2.92 -7.10
C LEU A 8 3.35 -4.07 -8.04
N GLN A 9 3.49 -5.30 -7.54
CA GLN A 9 3.33 -6.46 -8.40
C GLN A 9 1.89 -6.39 -8.88
N GLN A 10 1.72 -6.24 -10.20
CA GLN A 10 0.41 -6.27 -10.83
C GLN A 10 -0.09 -7.73 -10.80
N SER A 11 -0.26 -8.28 -9.61
CA SER A 11 -0.90 -9.57 -9.41
C SER A 11 -2.36 -9.37 -9.75
N LYS A 12 -2.82 -10.02 -10.82
CA LYS A 12 -4.24 -10.02 -11.19
C LYS A 12 -5.02 -10.43 -9.94
N ARG A 13 -6.05 -9.68 -9.56
CA ARG A 13 -6.87 -9.92 -8.36
C ARG A 13 -7.23 -11.41 -8.18
N GLN A 14 -7.55 -12.10 -9.28
CA GLN A 14 -7.84 -13.53 -9.27
C GLN A 14 -6.67 -14.38 -8.76
N LEU A 15 -5.43 -14.07 -9.13
CA LEU A 15 -4.23 -14.77 -8.64
C LEU A 15 -4.05 -14.59 -7.13
N LEU A 16 -4.32 -13.40 -6.59
CA LEU A 16 -4.23 -13.16 -5.14
C LEU A 16 -5.32 -13.92 -4.38
N ILE A 17 -6.54 -13.97 -4.93
CA ILE A 17 -7.62 -14.79 -4.39
C ILE A 17 -7.24 -16.27 -4.43
N ASP A 18 -6.71 -16.75 -5.55
CA ASP A 18 -6.31 -18.14 -5.71
C ASP A 18 -5.15 -18.49 -4.76
N GLN A 19 -4.17 -17.60 -4.58
CA GLN A 19 -3.10 -17.76 -3.59
C GLN A 19 -3.65 -17.94 -2.17
N LEU A 20 -4.60 -17.10 -1.75
CA LEU A 20 -5.26 -17.25 -0.44
C LEU A 20 -6.05 -18.55 -0.35
N MET A 21 -6.74 -18.95 -1.42
CA MET A 21 -7.53 -20.18 -1.42
C MET A 21 -6.69 -21.45 -1.31
N PHE A 22 -5.45 -21.42 -1.80
CA PHE A 22 -4.53 -22.56 -1.80
C PHE A 22 -3.42 -22.44 -0.75
N ASP A 23 -3.52 -21.45 0.14
CA ASP A 23 -2.61 -21.31 1.27
C ASP A 23 -2.75 -22.50 2.23
N GLN A 24 -1.63 -23.05 2.69
CA GLN A 24 -1.63 -24.27 3.50
C GLN A 24 -2.26 -24.04 4.89
N GLU A 25 -2.08 -22.87 5.50
CA GLU A 25 -2.66 -22.55 6.79
C GLU A 25 -4.19 -22.41 6.67
N ILE A 26 -4.66 -21.77 5.59
CA ILE A 26 -6.08 -21.61 5.31
C ILE A 26 -6.74 -22.97 5.05
N ILE A 27 -6.11 -23.84 4.26
CA ILE A 27 -6.61 -25.20 4.01
C ILE A 27 -6.70 -26.00 5.32
N ALA A 28 -5.66 -25.95 6.17
CA ALA A 28 -5.64 -26.64 7.45
C ALA A 28 -6.78 -26.17 8.37
N MET A 29 -7.02 -24.85 8.42
CA MET A 29 -8.10 -24.27 9.21
C MET A 29 -9.49 -24.69 8.69
N ILE A 30 -9.68 -24.75 7.37
CA ILE A 30 -10.92 -25.25 6.76
C ILE A 30 -11.19 -26.70 7.19
N GLU A 31 -10.18 -27.57 7.18
CA GLU A 31 -10.33 -28.98 7.58
C GLU A 31 -10.65 -29.09 9.08
N GLU A 32 -9.92 -28.36 9.93
CA GLU A 32 -10.13 -28.36 11.37
C GLU A 32 -11.54 -27.83 11.72
N GLN A 33 -12.03 -26.81 11.03
CA GLN A 33 -13.37 -26.27 11.23
C GLN A 33 -14.46 -27.20 10.67
N ALA A 34 -14.23 -27.83 9.52
CA ALA A 34 -15.17 -28.80 8.95
C ALA A 34 -15.47 -29.94 9.92
N LEU A 35 -14.41 -30.46 10.57
CA LEU A 35 -14.51 -31.50 11.58
C LEU A 35 -15.20 -31.03 12.86
N ARG A 36 -14.85 -29.84 13.37
CA ARG A 36 -15.41 -29.28 14.61
C ARG A 36 -16.90 -28.96 14.49
N ASP A 37 -17.29 -28.31 13.40
CA ASP A 37 -18.66 -27.79 13.22
C ASP A 37 -19.55 -28.78 12.46
N ASN A 38 -19.01 -29.93 12.03
CA ASN A 38 -19.68 -30.92 11.17
C ASN A 38 -20.26 -30.30 9.88
N ILE A 39 -19.54 -29.33 9.31
CA ILE A 39 -19.92 -28.63 8.09
C ILE A 39 -19.15 -29.24 6.91
N PRO A 40 -19.82 -29.55 5.79
CA PRO A 40 -19.13 -30.03 4.59
C PRO A 40 -18.02 -29.07 4.13
N ARG A 41 -16.84 -29.62 3.82
CA ARG A 41 -15.64 -28.85 3.41
C ARG A 41 -15.92 -27.89 2.25
N ASN A 42 -16.74 -28.29 1.28
CA ASN A 42 -17.11 -27.45 0.13
C ASN A 42 -17.86 -26.17 0.54
N VAL A 43 -18.68 -26.22 1.58
CA VAL A 43 -19.41 -25.06 2.12
C VAL A 43 -18.41 -24.07 2.74
N LEU A 44 -17.48 -24.56 3.55
CA LEU A 44 -16.43 -23.72 4.15
C LEU A 44 -15.48 -23.15 3.10
N GLN A 45 -15.06 -23.93 2.09
CA GLN A 45 -14.28 -23.42 0.97
C GLN A 45 -14.99 -22.29 0.23
N GLN A 46 -16.30 -22.41 -0.01
CA GLN A 46 -17.07 -21.36 -0.66
C GLN A 46 -17.15 -20.10 0.21
N LYS A 47 -17.26 -20.26 1.54
CA LYS A 47 -17.25 -19.16 2.50
C LYS A 47 -15.89 -18.44 2.50
N VAL A 48 -14.78 -19.18 2.54
CA VAL A 48 -13.42 -18.62 2.45
C VAL A 48 -13.22 -17.89 1.12
N LYS A 49 -13.72 -18.44 0.00
CA LYS A 49 -13.65 -17.77 -1.31
C LYS A 49 -14.39 -16.43 -1.33
N ASN A 50 -15.51 -16.33 -0.63
CA ASN A 50 -16.24 -15.08 -0.49
C ASN A 50 -15.43 -14.07 0.33
N TYR A 51 -14.86 -14.48 1.48
CA TYR A 51 -13.98 -13.63 2.27
C TYR A 51 -12.73 -13.18 1.51
N ALA A 52 -12.08 -14.08 0.77
CA ALA A 52 -10.93 -13.73 -0.06
C ALA A 52 -11.30 -12.68 -1.12
N ARG A 53 -12.50 -12.75 -1.70
CA ARG A 53 -12.99 -11.73 -2.65
C ARG A 53 -13.28 -10.37 -2.01
N GLU A 54 -13.70 -10.36 -0.75
CA GLU A 54 -13.97 -9.14 0.02
C GLU A 54 -12.66 -8.47 0.46
N ILE A 55 -11.69 -9.27 0.95
CA ILE A 55 -10.40 -8.78 1.44
C ILE A 55 -9.49 -8.35 0.29
N VAL A 56 -9.43 -9.14 -0.79
CA VAL A 56 -8.55 -8.81 -1.92
C VAL A 56 -9.14 -7.64 -2.71
N PRO A 57 -8.45 -6.48 -2.71
CA PRO A 57 -8.95 -5.29 -3.36
C PRO A 57 -9.15 -5.53 -4.86
N SER A 58 -10.30 -5.12 -5.39
CA SER A 58 -10.58 -5.17 -6.82
C SER A 58 -10.02 -3.99 -7.60
N PHE A 59 -9.54 -2.97 -6.87
CA PHE A 59 -9.00 -1.74 -7.47
C PHE A 59 -7.53 -1.90 -7.84
N ASN A 60 -7.14 -1.26 -8.94
CA ASN A 60 -5.76 -1.23 -9.37
C ASN A 60 -5.01 -0.17 -8.57
N ALA A 61 -4.28 -0.59 -7.53
CA ALA A 61 -3.46 0.28 -6.70
C ALA A 61 -2.50 1.14 -7.54
N TYR A 62 -1.89 0.57 -8.59
CA TYR A 62 -1.00 1.32 -9.47
C TYR A 62 -1.71 2.47 -10.18
N ILE A 63 -2.91 2.24 -10.74
CA ILE A 63 -3.70 3.30 -11.39
C ILE A 63 -4.09 4.38 -10.36
N TYR A 64 -4.49 3.96 -9.16
CA TYR A 64 -4.84 4.88 -8.08
C TYR A 64 -3.66 5.77 -7.68
N TYR A 65 -2.48 5.17 -7.45
CA TYR A 65 -1.27 5.91 -7.11
C TYR A 65 -0.84 6.87 -8.23
N GLN A 66 -0.90 6.44 -9.50
CA GLN A 66 -0.55 7.30 -10.63
C GLN A 66 -1.51 8.49 -10.80
N MET A 67 -2.82 8.24 -10.68
CA MET A 67 -3.83 9.28 -10.77
C MET A 67 -3.70 10.27 -9.61
N PHE A 68 -3.52 9.76 -8.39
CA PHE A 68 -3.35 10.58 -7.19
C PHE A 68 -2.05 11.38 -7.25
N TYR A 69 -0.94 10.79 -7.69
CA TYR A 69 0.31 11.51 -7.91
C TYR A 69 0.15 12.65 -8.92
N TRP A 70 -0.50 12.39 -10.06
CA TRP A 70 -0.75 13.42 -11.06
C TRP A 70 -1.60 14.57 -10.49
N LEU A 71 -2.67 14.25 -9.76
CA LEU A 71 -3.52 15.24 -9.12
C LEU A 71 -2.76 16.04 -8.06
N ALA A 72 -2.05 15.35 -7.16
CA ALA A 72 -1.21 15.96 -6.12
C ALA A 72 -0.17 16.90 -6.72
N LYS A 73 0.51 16.49 -7.80
CA LYS A 73 1.48 17.31 -8.53
C LYS A 73 0.83 18.57 -9.08
N LYS A 74 -0.32 18.44 -9.75
CA LYS A 74 -1.01 19.56 -10.39
C LYS A 74 -1.53 20.57 -9.36
N VAL A 75 -2.18 20.08 -8.30
CA VAL A 75 -2.70 20.90 -7.20
C VAL A 75 -1.56 21.58 -6.43
N SER A 76 -0.49 20.83 -6.10
CA SER A 76 0.66 21.38 -5.39
C SER A 76 1.34 22.49 -6.16
N ARG A 77 1.55 22.33 -7.48
CA ARG A 77 2.16 23.37 -8.32
C ARG A 77 1.24 24.56 -8.59
N PHE A 78 -0.08 24.36 -8.50
CA PHE A 78 -1.06 25.44 -8.65
C PHE A 78 -1.10 26.33 -7.40
N ILE A 79 -1.10 25.74 -6.21
CA ILE A 79 -1.27 26.48 -4.95
C ILE A 79 0.07 26.95 -4.38
N TYR A 80 1.15 26.17 -4.58
CA TYR A 80 2.46 26.43 -3.98
C TYR A 80 3.58 26.54 -5.02
N ARG A 81 4.51 27.45 -4.74
CA ARG A 81 5.82 27.46 -5.41
C ARG A 81 6.76 26.49 -4.70
N VAL A 82 6.71 25.22 -5.08
CA VAL A 82 7.55 24.17 -4.49
C VAL A 82 9.02 24.38 -4.89
N ARG A 83 9.90 24.61 -3.91
CA ARG A 83 11.35 24.60 -4.08
C ARG A 83 11.92 23.45 -3.28
N VAL A 84 12.50 22.46 -3.97
CA VAL A 84 13.19 21.35 -3.33
C VAL A 84 14.67 21.73 -3.27
N ALA A 85 15.09 22.34 -2.16
CA ALA A 85 16.50 22.39 -1.83
C ALA A 85 16.85 21.01 -1.26
N ALA A 86 17.12 20.05 -2.15
CA ALA A 86 17.57 18.74 -1.71
C ALA A 86 18.87 18.94 -0.95
N ALA A 87 18.90 18.57 0.33
CA ALA A 87 20.15 18.31 1.01
C ALA A 87 20.91 17.27 0.16
N GLU A 88 22.10 17.65 -0.30
CA GLU A 88 23.07 16.90 -1.10
C GLU A 88 22.60 15.48 -1.48
N PRO A 89 22.12 15.26 -2.72
CA PRO A 89 21.61 13.95 -3.16
C PRO A 89 22.63 12.81 -2.99
N GLU A 90 23.93 13.14 -2.93
CA GLU A 90 25.03 12.22 -2.64
C GLU A 90 24.93 11.58 -1.25
N LYS A 91 24.52 12.33 -0.22
CA LYS A 91 24.35 11.80 1.14
C LYS A 91 23.19 10.81 1.25
N LEU A 92 22.12 11.04 0.49
CA LEU A 92 20.99 10.10 0.41
C LEU A 92 21.36 8.82 -0.35
N LEU A 93 22.25 8.90 -1.34
CA LEU A 93 22.75 7.74 -2.08
C LEU A 93 23.76 6.91 -1.28
N ALA A 94 24.41 7.51 -0.30
CA ALA A 94 25.32 6.83 0.63
C ALA A 94 24.60 6.10 1.76
N VAL A 95 23.27 6.27 1.90
CA VAL A 95 22.48 5.52 2.88
C VAL A 95 22.38 4.07 2.43
N ASP A 96 22.60 3.15 3.37
CA ASP A 96 22.47 1.72 3.17
C ASP A 96 21.10 1.38 2.53
N PRO A 97 21.06 0.62 1.42
CA PRO A 97 19.81 0.23 0.77
C PRO A 97 18.85 -0.55 1.68
N ASP A 98 19.33 -1.21 2.74
CA ASP A 98 18.51 -1.93 3.72
C ASP A 98 18.14 -1.07 4.94
N ALA A 99 18.62 0.18 5.04
CA ALA A 99 18.27 1.07 6.14
C ALA A 99 16.87 1.68 5.99
N THR A 100 16.20 1.86 7.14
CA THR A 100 14.92 2.60 7.19
C THR A 100 15.19 4.10 7.20
N VAL A 101 14.66 4.80 6.20
CA VAL A 101 14.78 6.27 6.10
C VAL A 101 13.55 6.93 6.72
N VAL A 102 13.77 7.71 7.78
CA VAL A 102 12.71 8.48 8.45
C VAL A 102 12.78 9.94 8.01
N PHE A 103 11.74 10.43 7.36
CA PHE A 103 11.59 11.85 7.04
C PHE A 103 10.84 12.55 8.15
N VAL A 104 11.50 13.50 8.82
CA VAL A 104 10.87 14.35 9.82
C VAL A 104 10.46 15.67 9.16
N MET A 105 9.19 16.01 9.27
CA MET A 105 8.60 17.19 8.65
C MET A 105 8.00 18.10 9.73
N ASN A 106 8.06 19.41 9.52
CA ASN A 106 7.20 20.33 10.24
C ASN A 106 5.80 20.29 9.59
N HIS A 107 4.75 20.10 10.39
CA HIS A 107 3.37 20.03 9.90
C HIS A 107 2.67 21.37 10.10
N ARG A 108 2.40 22.06 8.99
CA ARG A 108 1.77 23.38 8.94
C ARG A 108 0.38 23.34 8.31
N SER A 109 0.08 22.33 7.48
CA SER A 109 -1.24 22.20 6.84
C SER A 109 -1.54 20.78 6.36
N ASN A 110 -2.81 20.45 6.15
CA ASN A 110 -3.21 19.19 5.51
C ASN A 110 -2.60 18.99 4.11
N MET A 111 -2.17 20.08 3.44
CA MET A 111 -1.49 19.99 2.15
C MET A 111 -0.10 19.34 2.27
N ASP A 112 0.52 19.33 3.45
CA ASP A 112 1.86 18.79 3.60
C ASP A 112 1.90 17.29 3.26
N TYR A 113 0.82 16.54 3.56
CA TYR A 113 0.66 15.15 3.15
C TYR A 113 0.59 15.00 1.63
N VAL A 114 -0.09 15.91 0.94
CA VAL A 114 -0.19 15.92 -0.53
C VAL A 114 1.16 16.26 -1.16
N LEU A 115 1.86 17.25 -0.62
CA LEU A 115 3.18 17.70 -1.08
C LEU A 115 4.23 16.60 -0.89
N ILE A 116 4.25 15.93 0.26
CA ILE A 116 5.19 14.84 0.53
C ILE A 116 4.87 13.61 -0.31
N SER A 117 3.59 13.27 -0.46
CA SER A 117 3.17 12.23 -1.40
C SER A 117 3.69 12.53 -2.81
N TYR A 118 3.56 13.77 -3.28
CA TYR A 118 4.12 14.18 -4.57
C TYR A 118 5.67 14.07 -4.62
N LEU A 119 6.37 14.55 -3.59
CA LEU A 119 7.84 14.61 -3.58
C LEU A 119 8.50 13.24 -3.41
N ALA A 120 7.86 12.33 -2.68
CA ALA A 120 8.42 11.02 -2.35
C ALA A 120 7.78 9.85 -3.12
N ALA A 121 6.65 10.04 -3.82
CA ALA A 121 6.06 9.00 -4.68
C ALA A 121 6.99 8.53 -5.80
N GLU A 122 7.93 9.34 -6.26
CA GLU A 122 8.96 8.90 -7.22
C GLU A 122 10.02 7.99 -6.59
N ARG A 123 10.04 7.84 -5.26
CA ARG A 123 11.16 7.28 -4.50
C ARG A 123 10.80 6.14 -3.54
N VAL A 124 9.62 6.12 -2.90
CA VAL A 124 9.25 5.10 -1.88
C VAL A 124 7.72 4.96 -1.73
N THR A 125 7.24 3.78 -1.30
CA THR A 125 5.91 3.63 -0.68
C THR A 125 5.93 4.24 0.72
N LEU A 126 5.24 5.35 0.93
CA LEU A 126 5.25 6.07 2.21
C LEU A 126 4.27 5.43 3.18
N SER A 127 4.74 5.12 4.39
CA SER A 127 3.88 4.88 5.54
C SER A 127 3.79 6.16 6.36
N TYR A 128 2.57 6.59 6.69
CA TYR A 128 2.34 7.77 7.49
C TYR A 128 1.93 7.34 8.90
N ALA A 129 2.58 7.90 9.92
CA ALA A 129 2.05 7.87 11.27
C ALA A 129 0.91 8.90 11.36
N VAL A 130 -0.33 8.45 11.19
CA VAL A 130 -1.52 9.31 11.17
C VAL A 130 -2.22 9.24 12.54
N GLY A 131 -2.76 10.37 13.00
CA GLY A 131 -3.59 10.47 14.21
C GLY A 131 -4.99 9.85 14.04
N GLU A 132 -5.95 10.25 14.88
CA GLU A 132 -7.29 9.63 15.00
C GLU A 132 -8.08 9.46 13.68
N TRP A 133 -7.78 10.24 12.64
CA TRP A 133 -8.40 10.16 11.33
C TRP A 133 -8.19 8.83 10.59
N ALA A 134 -7.11 8.10 10.87
CA ALA A 134 -6.90 6.76 10.32
C ALA A 134 -7.95 5.74 10.81
N ARG A 135 -8.73 6.08 11.84
CA ARG A 135 -9.78 5.21 12.37
C ARG A 135 -11.08 5.28 11.57
N ILE A 136 -11.29 6.35 10.79
CA ILE A 136 -12.56 6.64 10.09
C ILE A 136 -12.47 6.24 8.60
N PHE A 137 -11.28 6.28 8.00
CA PHE A 137 -11.02 5.85 6.64
C PHE A 137 -10.04 4.68 6.62
N PRO A 138 -10.49 3.44 6.37
CA PRO A 138 -9.62 2.28 6.19
C PRO A 138 -8.89 2.30 4.83
#